data_AF-A0A1J4VAN6-F1
#
_entry.id   AF-A0A1J4VAN6-F1
#
_cell.length_a   1.000
_cell.length_b   1.000
_cell.length_c   1.000
_cell.angle_alpha   90.00
_cell.angle_beta   90.00
_cell.angle_gamma   90.00
#
_symmetry.space_group_name_H-M   'P 1'
#
loop_
_entity.id
_entity.type
_entity.pdbx_description
1 polymer ?
#
loop_
_entity_poly.entity_id
_entity_poly.type
_entity_poly.pdbx_seq_one_letter_code
_entity_poly.pdbx_strand_id
1 'polypeptide(L)'
;MFMVSPRKKNRFYKKKWIVFFDRTLVVCGIFLLGVFRPDYVVIVSYFFTIPYLVLTRRTNLLNHLMIASAMAAAWMIIANSQYEYDATFLRFHNLSLYPLFAWAIGLFGVYLLYFHFEHLLRWRGYLHKVSLLTLLYVPLLIGVETLTYHVFHIMNTYTTSYPGLPLCDCIHAPIAMQIAYLAMGPLFFTVCLLFGLEHPFMGAKKRLSR
;
A
#
# COMPACT_ATOMS: atom_id res chain seq x y z
N MET A 1 13.78 -40.12 8.35
CA MET A 1 13.08 -39.69 7.11
C MET A 1 11.67 -39.25 7.48
N PHE A 2 11.46 -37.97 7.79
CA PHE A 2 10.15 -37.47 8.22
C PHE A 2 9.24 -37.22 7.02
N MET A 3 8.15 -37.97 6.93
CA MET A 3 7.07 -37.75 5.97
C MET A 3 6.52 -36.34 6.15
N VAL A 4 6.86 -35.45 5.22
CA VAL A 4 6.26 -34.11 5.12
C VAL A 4 4.79 -34.30 4.74
N SER A 5 3.90 -34.20 5.72
CA SER A 5 2.44 -34.20 5.54
C SER A 5 2.07 -33.35 4.31
N PRO A 6 1.28 -33.87 3.36
CA PRO A 6 0.88 -33.14 2.17
C PRO A 6 0.23 -31.83 2.62
N ARG A 7 0.87 -30.72 2.24
CA ARG A 7 0.48 -29.36 2.61
C ARG A 7 -1.00 -29.23 2.24
N LYS A 8 -1.89 -29.01 3.22
CA LYS A 8 -3.24 -28.47 3.00
C LYS A 8 -3.08 -27.20 2.15
N LYS A 9 -3.15 -27.38 0.82
CA LYS A 9 -2.98 -26.36 -0.21
C LYS A 9 -3.96 -25.25 0.13
N ASN A 10 -3.44 -24.04 0.35
CA ASN A 10 -4.18 -22.84 0.72
C ASN A 10 -5.54 -22.77 0.00
N ARG A 11 -6.65 -23.07 0.69
CA ARG A 11 -8.02 -22.90 0.15
C ARG A 11 -8.32 -21.45 -0.24
N PHE A 12 -7.54 -20.51 0.30
CA PHE A 12 -7.67 -19.09 0.05
C PHE A 12 -7.47 -18.71 -1.44
N TYR A 13 -6.47 -19.29 -2.11
CA TYR A 13 -6.18 -19.00 -3.53
C TYR A 13 -7.23 -19.54 -4.52
N LYS A 14 -8.22 -20.31 -4.06
CA LYS A 14 -9.24 -20.88 -4.96
C LYS A 14 -10.45 -19.98 -5.19
N LYS A 15 -10.64 -18.90 -4.42
CA LYS A 15 -11.78 -18.00 -4.61
C LYS A 15 -11.46 -16.93 -5.64
N LYS A 16 -11.48 -17.29 -6.93
CA LYS A 16 -11.29 -16.37 -8.08
C LYS A 16 -12.10 -15.06 -7.94
N TRP A 17 -13.30 -15.15 -7.36
CA TRP A 17 -14.17 -14.00 -7.08
C TRP A 17 -13.54 -12.94 -6.16
N ILE A 18 -12.74 -13.32 -5.15
CA ILE A 18 -12.09 -12.34 -4.27
C ILE A 18 -11.09 -11.49 -5.06
N VAL A 19 -10.25 -12.13 -5.86
CA VAL A 19 -9.28 -11.43 -6.73
C VAL A 19 -9.99 -10.52 -7.73
N PHE A 20 -11.14 -10.97 -8.27
CA PHE A 20 -11.98 -10.13 -9.11
C PHE A 20 -12.46 -8.88 -8.36
N PHE A 21 -13.04 -9.03 -7.17
CA PHE A 21 -13.49 -7.89 -6.36
C PHE A 21 -12.34 -6.95 -5.96
N ASP A 22 -11.19 -7.48 -5.55
CA ASP A 22 -10.01 -6.67 -5.22
C ASP A 22 -9.61 -5.79 -6.42
N ARG A 23 -9.59 -6.36 -7.63
CA ARG A 23 -9.29 -5.61 -8.88
C ARG A 23 -10.36 -4.60 -9.22
N THR A 24 -11.64 -4.98 -9.11
CA THR A 24 -12.76 -4.07 -9.37
C THR A 24 -12.71 -2.87 -8.43
N LEU A 25 -12.43 -3.07 -7.14
CA LEU A 25 -12.31 -1.97 -6.18
C LEU A 25 -11.17 -1.01 -6.53
N VAL A 26 -10.01 -1.54 -6.96
CA VAL A 26 -8.88 -0.69 -7.42
C VAL A 26 -9.28 0.12 -8.64
N VAL A 27 -9.85 -0.52 -9.67
CA VAL A 27 -10.26 0.16 -10.91
C VAL A 27 -11.32 1.22 -10.63
N CYS A 28 -12.36 0.88 -9.85
CA CYS A 28 -13.38 1.82 -9.43
C CYS A 28 -12.78 2.99 -8.65
N GLY A 29 -11.86 2.73 -7.72
CA GLY A 29 -11.16 3.77 -6.97
C GLY A 29 -10.44 4.77 -7.88
N ILE A 30 -9.70 4.27 -8.88
CA ILE A 30 -9.01 5.12 -9.86
C ILE A 30 -10.00 5.97 -10.66
N PHE A 31 -11.10 5.39 -11.14
CA PHE A 31 -12.12 6.17 -11.86
C PHE A 31 -12.78 7.23 -10.97
N LEU A 32 -13.05 6.90 -9.71
CA LEU A 32 -13.68 7.83 -8.77
C LEU A 32 -12.77 9.03 -8.45
N LEU A 33 -11.44 8.88 -8.49
CA LEU A 33 -10.49 10.01 -8.34
C LEU A 33 -10.68 11.10 -9.42
N GLY A 34 -11.14 10.73 -10.61
CA GLY A 34 -11.42 11.70 -11.69
C GLY A 34 -12.83 12.30 -11.66
N VAL A 35 -13.73 11.76 -10.83
CA VAL A 35 -15.14 12.17 -10.77
C VAL A 35 -15.45 12.94 -9.48
N PHE A 36 -14.89 12.49 -8.37
CA PHE A 36 -15.12 13.06 -7.05
C PHE A 36 -13.84 13.67 -6.50
N ARG A 37 -13.98 14.48 -5.45
CA ARG A 37 -12.83 15.04 -4.74
C ARG A 37 -11.89 13.92 -4.24
N PRO A 38 -10.59 13.96 -4.58
CA PRO A 38 -9.65 12.87 -4.29
C PRO A 38 -9.54 12.50 -2.81
N ASP A 39 -9.54 13.49 -1.93
CA ASP A 39 -9.50 13.31 -0.48
C ASP A 39 -10.68 12.48 0.03
N TYR A 40 -11.90 12.77 -0.43
CA TYR A 40 -13.08 11.98 -0.06
C TYR A 40 -13.01 10.55 -0.59
N VAL A 41 -12.59 10.36 -1.84
CA VAL A 41 -12.45 9.04 -2.45
C VAL A 41 -11.50 8.16 -1.64
N VAL A 42 -10.33 8.69 -1.30
CA VAL A 42 -9.32 7.95 -0.54
C VAL A 42 -9.76 7.69 0.89
N ILE A 43 -10.32 8.68 1.60
CA ILE A 43 -10.82 8.50 2.97
C ILE A 43 -11.92 7.45 3.03
N VAL A 44 -12.93 7.55 2.15
CA VAL A 44 -14.03 6.58 2.08
C VAL A 44 -13.50 5.19 1.72
N SER A 45 -12.58 5.09 0.77
CA SER A 45 -11.95 3.81 0.41
C SER A 45 -11.22 3.16 1.58
N TYR A 46 -10.54 3.96 2.41
CA TYR A 46 -9.85 3.48 3.61
C TYR A 46 -10.84 2.87 4.59
N PHE A 47 -11.88 3.61 4.95
CA PHE A 47 -12.89 3.12 5.90
C PHE A 47 -13.71 1.97 5.34
N PHE A 48 -13.98 1.93 4.04
CA PHE A 48 -14.69 0.83 3.38
C PHE A 48 -13.86 -0.46 3.29
N THR A 49 -12.52 -0.34 3.34
CA THR A 49 -11.63 -1.51 3.38
C THR A 49 -11.87 -2.36 4.63
N ILE A 50 -12.20 -1.75 5.76
CA ILE A 50 -12.47 -2.47 7.02
C ILE A 50 -13.67 -3.43 6.90
N PRO A 51 -14.92 -2.96 6.64
CA PRO A 51 -16.06 -3.86 6.48
C PRO A 51 -15.85 -4.83 5.32
N TYR A 52 -15.17 -4.43 4.24
CA TYR A 52 -14.80 -5.34 3.16
C TYR A 52 -13.93 -6.52 3.63
N LEU A 53 -12.91 -6.28 4.46
CA LEU A 53 -12.07 -7.33 5.05
C LEU A 53 -12.86 -8.21 6.02
N VAL A 54 -13.79 -7.64 6.80
CA VAL A 54 -14.68 -8.41 7.68
C VAL A 54 -15.60 -9.33 6.87
N LEU A 55 -16.30 -8.79 5.87
CA LEU A 55 -17.24 -9.53 5.01
C LEU A 55 -16.55 -10.66 4.24
N THR A 56 -15.31 -10.43 3.79
CA THR A 56 -14.51 -11.44 3.09
C THR A 56 -13.80 -12.43 4.03
N ARG A 57 -13.99 -12.31 5.35
CA ARG A 57 -13.35 -13.11 6.41
C ARG A 57 -11.83 -13.04 6.36
N ARG A 58 -11.27 -11.88 6.05
CA ARG A 58 -9.84 -11.58 5.95
C ARG A 58 -9.36 -10.68 7.08
N THR A 59 -9.94 -10.82 8.28
CA THR A 59 -9.65 -9.95 9.45
C THR A 59 -8.18 -9.93 9.86
N ASN A 60 -7.40 -10.98 9.59
CA ASN A 60 -5.96 -10.98 9.82
C ASN A 60 -5.20 -9.90 9.03
N LEU A 61 -5.76 -9.44 7.90
CA LEU A 61 -5.21 -8.34 7.09
C LEU A 61 -5.43 -6.96 7.74
N LEU A 62 -6.29 -6.86 8.75
CA LEU A 62 -6.44 -5.62 9.52
C LEU A 62 -5.14 -5.25 10.23
N ASN A 63 -4.31 -6.22 10.62
CA ASN A 63 -2.99 -5.95 11.20
C ASN A 63 -2.07 -5.22 10.20
N HIS A 64 -2.08 -5.64 8.93
CA HIS A 64 -1.32 -4.97 7.88
C HIS A 64 -1.84 -3.55 7.64
N LEU A 65 -3.16 -3.36 7.61
CA LEU A 65 -3.77 -2.03 7.48
C LEU A 65 -3.39 -1.12 8.66
N MET A 66 -3.40 -1.65 9.90
CA MET A 66 -2.98 -0.90 11.08
C MET A 66 -1.50 -0.48 11.01
N ILE A 67 -0.60 -1.39 10.60
CA ILE A 67 0.82 -1.06 10.43
C ILE A 67 1.01 0.00 9.33
N ALA A 68 0.34 -0.17 8.18
CA ALA A 68 0.38 0.81 7.09
C ALA A 68 -0.09 2.18 7.55
N SER A 69 -1.16 2.23 8.35
CA SER A 69 -1.72 3.47 8.89
C SER A 69 -0.82 4.13 9.92
N ALA A 70 -0.21 3.35 10.81
CA ALA A 70 0.76 3.85 11.78
C ALA A 70 2.00 4.44 11.08
N MET A 71 2.49 3.77 10.04
CA MET A 71 3.60 4.28 9.23
C MET A 71 3.23 5.52 8.43
N ALA A 72 2.04 5.56 7.83
CA ALA A 72 1.54 6.75 7.16
C ALA A 72 1.42 7.93 8.14
N ALA A 73 0.87 7.72 9.33
CA ALA A 73 0.77 8.73 10.37
C ALA A 73 2.16 9.23 10.82
N ALA A 74 3.09 8.32 11.12
CA ALA A 74 4.46 8.67 11.48
C ALA A 74 5.15 9.48 10.37
N TRP A 75 4.99 9.06 9.12
CA TRP A 75 5.52 9.77 7.97
C TRP A 75 4.92 11.17 7.83
N MET A 76 3.60 11.31 7.95
CA MET A 76 2.93 12.60 7.87
C MET A 76 3.36 13.57 9.00
N ILE A 77 3.70 13.05 10.17
CA ILE A 77 4.26 13.85 11.28
C ILE A 77 5.70 14.29 10.97
N ILE A 78 6.52 13.41 10.38
CA ILE A 78 7.93 13.72 10.04
C ILE A 78 8.02 14.68 8.86
N ALA A 79 7.32 14.37 7.77
CA ALA A 79 7.28 15.16 6.54
C ALA A 79 6.37 16.39 6.66
N ASN A 80 5.99 16.77 7.89
CA ASN A 80 5.07 17.85 8.20
C ASN A 80 5.31 19.09 7.31
N SER A 81 4.21 19.76 6.96
CA SER A 81 4.20 20.96 6.10
C SER A 81 4.78 20.77 4.68
N GLN A 82 5.39 19.63 4.34
CA GLN A 82 5.84 19.34 2.97
C GLN A 82 4.70 18.80 2.10
N TYR A 83 3.55 18.49 2.69
CA TYR A 83 2.37 17.98 2.01
C TYR A 83 1.27 19.04 2.00
N GLU A 84 1.41 20.01 1.10
CA GLU A 84 0.35 20.99 0.84
C GLU A 84 -0.29 20.66 -0.51
N TYR A 85 -1.57 20.36 -0.45
CA TYR A 85 -2.40 20.22 -1.64
C TYR A 85 -3.32 21.44 -1.72
N ASP A 86 -4.18 21.49 -2.74
CA ASP A 86 -5.21 22.53 -2.88
C ASP A 86 -5.88 22.84 -1.52
N ALA A 87 -6.07 24.14 -1.24
CA ALA A 87 -6.61 24.64 0.03
C ALA A 87 -7.97 24.03 0.39
N THR A 88 -8.69 23.49 -0.59
CA THR A 88 -9.97 22.81 -0.38
C THR A 88 -9.84 21.43 0.27
N PHE A 89 -8.66 20.80 0.26
CA PHE A 89 -8.46 19.44 0.78
C PHE A 89 -8.65 19.38 2.30
N LEU A 90 -9.25 18.28 2.78
CA LEU A 90 -9.47 18.11 4.21
C LEU A 90 -8.15 18.03 4.99
N ARG A 91 -8.09 18.77 6.09
CA ARG A 91 -6.98 18.79 7.04
C ARG A 91 -7.48 18.48 8.44
N PHE A 92 -6.63 17.84 9.23
CA PHE A 92 -6.79 17.73 10.67
C PHE A 92 -5.61 18.42 11.34
N HIS A 93 -5.87 19.54 12.02
CA HIS A 93 -4.83 20.52 12.34
C HIS A 93 -3.99 20.87 11.09
N ASN A 94 -2.67 20.70 11.14
CA ASN A 94 -1.78 21.02 10.03
C ASN A 94 -1.55 19.85 9.06
N LEU A 95 -2.10 18.66 9.36
CA LEU A 95 -1.91 17.46 8.58
C LEU A 95 -2.97 17.33 7.48
N SER A 96 -2.54 17.21 6.23
CA SER A 96 -3.44 16.88 5.12
C SER A 96 -3.91 15.43 5.25
N LEU A 97 -5.22 15.21 5.20
CA LEU A 97 -5.79 13.87 5.33
C LEU A 97 -5.60 13.04 4.06
N TYR A 98 -5.57 13.67 2.88
CA TYR A 98 -5.37 12.97 1.61
C TYR A 98 -4.11 12.09 1.61
N PRO A 99 -2.89 12.62 1.78
CA PRO A 99 -1.68 11.81 1.77
C PRO A 99 -1.63 10.81 2.93
N LEU A 100 -2.21 11.14 4.10
CA LEU A 100 -2.29 10.21 5.24
C LEU A 100 -3.01 8.91 4.85
N PHE A 101 -4.21 9.03 4.29
CA PHE A 101 -4.99 7.86 3.91
C PHE A 101 -4.49 7.24 2.58
N ALA A 102 -3.94 8.04 1.67
CA ALA A 102 -3.36 7.53 0.42
C ALA A 102 -2.14 6.64 0.70
N TRP A 103 -1.25 7.05 1.61
CA TRP A 103 -0.14 6.23 2.06
C TRP A 103 -0.61 4.93 2.72
N ALA A 104 -1.60 5.01 3.62
CA ALA A 104 -2.11 3.84 4.32
C ALA A 104 -2.72 2.81 3.36
N ILE A 105 -3.59 3.24 2.43
CA ILE A 105 -4.19 2.35 1.43
C ILE A 105 -3.14 1.87 0.43
N GLY A 106 -2.24 2.73 -0.04
CA GLY A 106 -1.23 2.40 -1.04
C GLY A 106 -0.31 1.29 -0.56
N LEU A 107 0.25 1.41 0.65
CA LEU A 107 1.10 0.39 1.27
C LEU A 107 0.34 -0.92 1.48
N PHE A 108 -0.90 -0.84 1.98
CA PHE A 108 -1.76 -2.01 2.17
C PHE A 108 -2.11 -2.70 0.83
N GLY A 109 -2.44 -1.92 -0.21
CA GLY A 109 -2.79 -2.42 -1.53
C GLY A 109 -1.60 -3.11 -2.22
N VAL A 110 -0.41 -2.55 -2.09
CA VAL A 110 0.83 -3.18 -2.57
C VAL A 110 1.10 -4.50 -1.84
N TYR A 111 0.82 -4.59 -0.54
CA TYR A 111 0.90 -5.86 0.18
C TYR A 111 -0.07 -6.91 -0.36
N LEU A 112 -1.33 -6.53 -0.64
CA LEU A 112 -2.30 -7.43 -1.25
C LEU A 112 -1.80 -7.95 -2.59
N LEU A 113 -1.24 -7.06 -3.42
CA LEU A 113 -0.67 -7.44 -4.71
C LEU A 113 0.52 -8.39 -4.54
N TYR A 114 1.46 -8.06 -3.65
CA TYR A 114 2.56 -8.95 -3.29
C TYR A 114 2.06 -10.33 -2.89
N PHE A 115 1.04 -10.39 -2.02
CA PHE A 115 0.44 -11.65 -1.59
C PHE A 115 -0.13 -12.44 -2.79
N HIS A 116 -0.73 -11.77 -3.77
CA HIS A 116 -1.17 -12.43 -5.00
C HIS A 116 -0.02 -12.95 -5.87
N PHE A 117 1.18 -12.35 -5.86
CA PHE A 117 2.29 -12.79 -6.72
C PHE A 117 3.28 -13.74 -6.02
N GLU A 118 3.42 -13.69 -4.69
CA GLU A 118 4.43 -14.46 -3.95
C GLU A 118 4.37 -15.97 -4.24
N HIS A 119 3.15 -16.51 -4.38
CA HIS A 119 2.96 -17.94 -4.63
C HIS A 119 3.47 -18.43 -5.99
N LEU A 120 3.64 -17.54 -6.97
CA LEU A 120 4.10 -17.87 -8.32
C LEU A 120 5.61 -18.14 -8.34
N LEU A 121 6.39 -17.37 -7.57
CA LEU A 121 7.86 -17.38 -7.62
C LEU A 121 8.50 -18.42 -6.68
N ARG A 122 7.76 -18.92 -5.68
CA ARG A 122 8.21 -19.93 -4.69
C ARG A 122 9.48 -19.55 -3.90
N TRP A 123 9.85 -18.27 -3.88
CA TRP A 123 11.02 -17.77 -3.15
C TRP A 123 10.81 -17.84 -1.64
N ARG A 124 11.88 -18.16 -0.90
CA ARG A 124 11.83 -18.33 0.57
C ARG A 124 12.69 -17.33 1.34
N GLY A 125 13.74 -16.78 0.72
CA GLY A 125 14.67 -15.89 1.42
C GLY A 125 14.09 -14.50 1.64
N TYR A 126 14.44 -13.88 2.78
CA TYR A 126 14.08 -12.51 3.12
C TYR A 126 14.35 -11.52 1.97
N LEU A 127 15.59 -11.54 1.44
CA LEU A 127 16.00 -10.64 0.36
C LEU A 127 15.10 -10.79 -0.88
N HIS A 128 14.76 -12.02 -1.27
CA HIS A 128 13.89 -12.26 -2.41
C HIS A 128 12.48 -11.71 -2.20
N LYS A 129 11.94 -11.83 -0.98
CA LYS A 129 10.62 -11.30 -0.64
C LYS A 129 10.60 -9.78 -0.66
N VAL A 130 11.60 -9.15 -0.06
CA VAL A 130 11.75 -7.68 -0.08
C VAL A 130 11.93 -7.20 -1.50
N SER A 131 12.84 -7.79 -2.29
CA SER A 131 13.05 -7.43 -3.69
C SER A 131 11.79 -7.57 -4.54
N LEU A 132 11.01 -8.64 -4.37
CA LEU A 132 9.73 -8.79 -5.08
C LEU A 132 8.76 -7.66 -4.72
N LEU A 133 8.63 -7.33 -3.44
CA LEU A 133 7.77 -6.23 -3.03
C LEU A 133 8.27 -4.90 -3.57
N THR A 134 9.58 -4.62 -3.52
CA THR A 134 10.17 -3.39 -4.09
C THR A 134 9.87 -3.28 -5.59
N LEU A 135 10.01 -4.38 -6.33
CA LEU A 135 9.72 -4.45 -7.76
C LEU A 135 8.24 -4.24 -8.10
N LEU A 136 7.33 -4.55 -7.17
CA LEU A 136 5.90 -4.22 -7.33
C LEU A 136 5.62 -2.78 -6.90
N TYR A 137 6.19 -2.36 -5.77
CA TYR A 137 5.95 -1.09 -5.12
C TYR A 137 6.41 0.10 -5.97
N VAL A 138 7.66 0.12 -6.41
CA VAL A 138 8.24 1.30 -7.08
C VAL A 138 7.52 1.62 -8.39
N PRO A 139 7.27 0.67 -9.30
CA PRO A 139 6.53 0.97 -10.52
C PRO A 139 5.09 1.41 -10.27
N LEU A 140 4.42 0.83 -9.26
CA LEU A 140 3.08 1.25 -8.87
C LEU A 140 3.06 2.66 -8.30
N LEU A 141 4.02 2.99 -7.44
CA LEU A 141 4.17 4.33 -6.88
C LEU A 141 4.36 5.35 -8.00
N ILE A 142 5.33 5.11 -8.90
CA ILE A 142 5.58 6.00 -10.04
C ILE A 142 4.35 6.13 -10.93
N GLY A 143 3.66 5.01 -11.21
CA GLY A 143 2.45 5.01 -12.04
C GLY A 143 1.30 5.80 -11.42
N VAL A 144 1.05 5.63 -10.11
CA VAL A 144 0.03 6.39 -9.39
C VAL A 144 0.38 7.86 -9.34
N GLU A 145 1.62 8.22 -9.00
CA GLU A 145 2.09 9.62 -8.95
C GLU A 145 2.00 10.30 -10.31
N THR A 146 2.40 9.59 -11.38
CA THR A 146 2.28 10.09 -12.76
C THR A 146 0.82 10.32 -13.12
N LEU A 147 -0.08 9.39 -12.79
CA LEU A 147 -1.51 9.52 -13.05
C LEU A 147 -2.12 10.68 -12.27
N THR A 148 -1.84 10.79 -10.97
CA THR A 148 -2.36 11.86 -10.14
C THR A 148 -1.87 13.23 -10.61
N TYR A 149 -0.60 13.33 -10.98
CA TYR A 149 0.02 14.59 -11.39
C TYR A 149 -0.43 15.04 -12.79
N HIS A 150 -0.29 14.17 -13.79
CA HIS A 150 -0.49 14.54 -15.20
C HIS A 150 -1.93 14.37 -15.70
N VAL A 151 -2.71 13.47 -15.09
CA VAL A 151 -4.09 13.20 -15.55
C VAL A 151 -5.12 13.84 -14.63
N PHE A 152 -4.96 13.72 -13.31
CA PHE A 152 -5.90 14.29 -12.35
C PHE A 152 -5.52 15.68 -11.83
N HIS A 153 -4.34 16.20 -12.20
CA HIS A 153 -3.82 17.49 -11.74
C HIS A 153 -3.78 17.63 -10.21
N ILE A 154 -3.60 16.53 -9.50
CA ILE A 154 -3.43 16.48 -8.05
C ILE A 154 -1.93 16.64 -7.76
N MET A 155 -1.51 17.86 -7.47
CA MET A 155 -0.11 18.21 -7.26
C MET A 155 0.11 18.67 -5.81
N ASN A 156 1.27 18.32 -5.26
CA ASN A 156 1.72 18.88 -3.99
C ASN A 156 2.30 20.28 -4.23
N THR A 157 1.51 21.31 -3.94
CA THR A 157 1.85 22.70 -4.26
C THR A 157 3.08 23.21 -3.52
N TYR A 158 3.41 22.62 -2.36
CA TYR A 158 4.61 23.02 -1.61
C TYR A 158 5.89 22.61 -2.34
N THR A 159 5.86 21.46 -3.03
CA THR A 159 7.07 20.84 -3.55
C THR A 159 7.24 20.94 -5.07
N THR A 160 6.33 21.59 -5.78
CA THR A 160 6.38 21.77 -7.25
C THR A 160 7.64 22.47 -7.76
N SER A 161 8.31 23.27 -6.93
CA SER A 161 9.56 23.94 -7.30
C SER A 161 10.78 23.02 -7.33
N TYR A 162 10.70 21.83 -6.73
CA TYR A 162 11.79 20.85 -6.74
C TYR A 162 11.82 20.10 -8.07
N PRO A 163 12.99 19.65 -8.55
CA PRO A 163 13.04 18.77 -9.71
C PRO A 163 12.30 17.47 -9.42
N GLY A 164 11.48 17.02 -10.38
CA GLY A 164 10.84 15.71 -10.35
C GLY A 164 11.85 14.59 -10.60
N LEU A 165 11.41 13.34 -10.45
CA LEU A 165 12.20 12.18 -10.83
C LEU A 165 12.50 12.20 -12.34
N PRO A 166 13.71 11.76 -12.74
CA PRO A 166 14.02 11.61 -14.15
C PRO A 166 13.03 10.63 -14.80
N LEU A 167 12.60 10.92 -16.02
CA LEU A 167 11.65 10.15 -16.86
C LEU A 167 10.15 10.41 -16.64
N CYS A 168 9.65 10.53 -15.41
CA CYS A 168 8.20 10.68 -15.16
C CYS A 168 7.75 12.13 -14.88
N ASP A 169 8.69 13.03 -14.55
CA ASP A 169 8.39 14.39 -14.08
C ASP A 169 7.32 14.36 -12.98
N CYS A 170 7.60 13.55 -11.95
CA CYS A 170 6.69 13.24 -10.85
C CYS A 170 7.48 13.19 -9.53
N ILE A 171 6.82 13.26 -8.38
CA ILE A 171 7.47 13.32 -7.05
C ILE A 171 8.48 14.47 -6.97
N HIS A 172 8.03 15.67 -7.34
CA HIS A 172 8.78 16.91 -7.09
C HIS A 172 8.89 17.07 -5.58
N ALA A 173 10.07 16.85 -5.00
CA ALA A 173 10.31 16.92 -3.56
C ALA A 173 11.82 16.99 -3.26
N PRO A 174 12.25 17.41 -2.05
CA PRO A 174 13.64 17.29 -1.62
C PRO A 174 14.15 15.84 -1.75
N ILE A 175 15.44 15.65 -2.05
CA ILE A 175 16.05 14.32 -2.26
C ILE A 175 15.76 13.36 -1.10
N ALA A 176 15.84 13.84 0.15
CA ALA A 176 15.53 13.03 1.33
C ALA A 176 14.09 12.49 1.32
N MET A 177 13.14 13.31 0.86
CA MET A 177 11.73 12.93 0.72
C MET A 177 11.56 11.94 -0.44
N GLN A 178 12.21 12.14 -1.59
CA GLN A 178 12.19 11.18 -2.70
C GLN A 178 12.74 9.80 -2.28
N ILE A 179 13.84 9.76 -1.52
CA ILE A 179 14.38 8.52 -0.96
C ILE A 179 13.37 7.87 -0.01
N ALA A 180 12.74 8.65 0.87
CA ALA A 180 11.71 8.14 1.76
C ALA A 180 10.53 7.54 1.00
N TYR A 181 10.05 8.21 -0.06
CA TYR A 181 9.03 7.69 -0.96
C TYR A 181 9.39 6.31 -1.49
N LEU A 182 10.60 6.12 -2.00
CA LEU A 182 11.04 4.83 -2.54
C LEU A 182 11.27 3.77 -1.45
N ALA A 183 11.62 4.18 -0.23
CA ALA A 183 11.91 3.29 0.89
C ALA A 183 10.67 2.84 1.67
N MET A 184 9.56 3.59 1.64
CA MET A 184 8.37 3.32 2.47
C MET A 184 7.78 1.93 2.26
N GLY A 185 7.67 1.46 1.00
CA GLY A 185 7.19 0.10 0.70
C GLY A 185 8.06 -1.00 1.32
N PRO A 186 9.37 -1.05 1.01
CA PRO A 186 10.30 -2.00 1.62
C PRO A 186 10.33 -1.96 3.16
N LEU A 187 10.31 -0.77 3.76
CA LEU A 187 10.28 -0.60 5.21
C LEU A 187 8.99 -1.18 5.80
N PHE A 188 7.84 -0.84 5.21
CA PHE A 188 6.54 -1.37 5.65
C PHE A 188 6.50 -2.89 5.62
N PHE A 189 7.03 -3.49 4.55
CA PHE A 189 7.06 -4.94 4.45
C PHE A 189 8.01 -5.56 5.48
N THR A 190 9.17 -4.95 5.71
CA THR A 190 10.14 -5.37 6.73
C THR A 190 9.50 -5.38 8.12
N VAL A 191 8.77 -4.32 8.46
CA VAL A 191 8.00 -4.25 9.72
C VAL A 191 6.99 -5.40 9.80
N CYS A 192 6.21 -5.65 8.74
CA CYS A 192 5.27 -6.77 8.71
C CYS A 192 5.97 -8.14 8.92
N LEU A 193 7.18 -8.32 8.36
CA LEU A 193 7.96 -9.55 8.58
C LEU A 193 8.40 -9.70 10.04
N LEU A 194 8.88 -8.62 10.67
CA LEU A 194 9.28 -8.62 12.08
C LEU A 194 8.13 -9.00 13.03
N PHE A 195 6.91 -8.58 12.70
CA PHE A 195 5.70 -8.98 13.44
C PHE A 195 5.17 -10.39 13.06
N GLY A 196 5.87 -11.15 12.21
CA GLY A 196 5.44 -12.49 11.79
C GLY A 196 4.15 -12.47 10.97
N LEU A 197 3.89 -11.38 10.24
CA LEU A 197 2.69 -11.16 9.43
C LEU A 197 2.89 -11.49 7.94
N GLU A 198 3.97 -12.19 7.57
CA GLU A 198 4.24 -12.59 6.19
C GLU A 198 3.07 -13.37 5.55
N HIS A 199 2.41 -14.20 6.34
CA HIS A 199 1.42 -15.17 5.85
C HIS A 199 0.12 -15.13 6.67
N PRO A 200 -0.78 -14.17 6.39
CA PRO A 200 -1.98 -13.92 7.18
C PRO A 200 -2.93 -15.12 7.24
N PHE A 201 -2.86 -16.04 6.27
CA PHE A 201 -3.71 -17.23 6.18
C PHE A 201 -3.06 -18.52 6.68
N MET A 202 -1.80 -18.48 7.11
CA MET A 202 -1.20 -19.60 7.83
C MET A 202 -1.59 -19.51 9.30
N GLY A 203 -2.31 -20.53 9.78
CA GLY A 203 -2.69 -20.65 11.18
C GLY A 203 -1.48 -20.61 12.10
N ALA A 204 -1.63 -20.03 13.30
CA ALA A 204 -0.56 -19.74 14.26
C ALA A 204 0.38 -20.94 14.50
N LYS A 205 -0.17 -22.16 14.57
CA LYS A 205 0.58 -23.41 14.80
C LYS A 205 1.64 -23.73 13.73
N LYS A 206 1.50 -23.19 12.51
CA LYS A 206 2.50 -23.36 11.43
C LYS A 206 3.57 -22.26 11.40
N ARG A 207 3.38 -21.14 12.11
CA ARG A 207 4.36 -20.05 12.11
C ARG A 207 5.55 -20.36 13.01
N LEU A 208 5.31 -21.05 14.14
CA LEU A 208 6.34 -21.40 15.12
C LEU A 208 7.28 -22.55 14.69
N SER A 209 7.00 -23.21 13.56
CA SER A 209 7.78 -24.37 13.08
C SER A 209 8.72 -24.03 11.92
N ARG A 210 9.01 -22.75 11.69
CA ARG A 210 9.90 -22.23 10.65
C ARG A 210 10.85 -21.24 11.29
#